data_AF-A0A8T6QHP4-F1
#
_entry.id   AF-A0A8T6QHP4-F1
#
_cell.length_a   1.000
_cell.length_b   1.000
_cell.length_c   1.000
_cell.angle_alpha   90.00
_cell.angle_beta   90.00
_cell.angle_gamma   90.00
#
_symmetry.space_group_name_H-M   'P 1'
#
loop_
_entity.id
_entity.type
_entity.pdbx_description
1 polymer ?
#
loop_
_entity_poly.entity_id
_entity_poly.type
_entity_poly.pdbx_seq_one_letter_code
_entity_poly.pdbx_strand_id
1 'polypeptide(L)'
;ERWDYGVNGGRLKYYGNFNKAVHDDFNAFGNLDAAINLGRWVLSSNMNISHSDNKTEFTSSDLTLSTAISQVQGDLLLGKSQTRTELFSDFNFYGAALRSNGNMRPWESRGYAPDISGIAPTPSRITVKQNGYTVYSKMVAAGPYRLDDLRPMGNGDLIVTIEDEGGNKIEQV
;
A
#
# COMPACT_ATOMS: atom_id res chain seq x y z
N GLU A 1 10.18 -18.95 3.34
CA GLU A 1 10.36 -18.98 4.81
C GLU A 1 9.12 -18.45 5.53
N ARG A 2 9.01 -18.71 6.84
CA ARG A 2 7.75 -18.75 7.60
C ARG A 2 7.21 -17.36 7.93
N TRP A 3 6.01 -17.07 7.44
CA TRP A 3 5.19 -15.97 7.94
C TRP A 3 4.91 -16.18 9.42
N ASP A 4 5.19 -15.17 10.23
CA ASP A 4 4.73 -15.11 11.60
C ASP A 4 3.38 -14.39 11.62
N TYR A 5 2.35 -15.09 12.09
CA TYR A 5 1.01 -14.55 12.24
C TYR A 5 0.83 -13.78 13.56
N GLY A 6 1.89 -13.67 14.36
CA GLY A 6 1.90 -12.98 15.63
C GLY A 6 1.37 -13.84 16.77
N VAL A 7 1.23 -13.18 17.92
CA VAL A 7 0.75 -13.80 19.16
C VAL A 7 -0.71 -13.46 19.42
N ASN A 8 -1.39 -14.33 20.15
CA ASN A 8 -2.75 -14.08 20.58
C ASN A 8 -2.81 -12.85 21.49
N GLY A 9 -3.70 -11.92 21.19
CA GLY A 9 -3.78 -10.67 21.94
C GLY A 9 -4.95 -9.79 21.54
N GLY A 10 -5.41 -9.00 22.49
CA GLY A 10 -6.45 -7.99 22.30
C GLY A 10 -5.87 -6.59 22.30
N ARG A 11 -6.49 -5.69 21.52
CA ARG A 11 -6.22 -4.26 21.51
C ARG A 11 -7.53 -3.52 21.64
N LEU A 12 -7.55 -2.52 22.50
CA LEU A 12 -8.63 -1.56 22.61
C LEU A 12 -8.03 -0.15 22.50
N LYS A 13 -8.56 0.66 21.59
CA LYS A 13 -8.26 2.09 21.50
C LYS A 13 -9.56 2.84 21.71
N TYR A 14 -9.46 3.96 22.41
CA TYR A 14 -10.56 4.88 22.62
C TYR A 14 -10.09 6.29 22.29
N TYR A 15 -11.00 7.08 21.72
CA TYR A 15 -10.78 8.49 21.45
C TYR A 15 -12.05 9.25 21.83
N GLY A 16 -11.90 10.41 22.46
CA GLY A 16 -13.00 11.25 22.89
C GLY A 16 -12.66 12.71 22.67
N ASN A 17 -13.60 13.46 22.12
CA ASN A 17 -13.52 14.90 21.94
C ASN A 17 -14.80 15.55 22.44
N PHE A 18 -14.66 16.66 23.18
CA PHE A 18 -15.77 17.38 23.78
C PHE A 18 -15.58 18.87 23.52
N ASN A 19 -16.63 19.53 23.05
CA ASN A 19 -16.67 20.96 22.80
C ASN A 19 -17.96 21.52 23.38
N LYS A 20 -17.85 22.67 24.05
CA LYS A 20 -19.01 23.42 24.56
C LYS A 20 -18.99 24.81 23.94
N ALA A 21 -20.03 25.14 23.17
CA ALA A 21 -20.20 26.46 22.60
C ALA A 21 -20.75 27.46 23.62
N VAL A 22 -20.50 28.75 23.38
CA VAL A 22 -20.94 29.87 24.25
C VAL A 22 -22.47 29.97 24.35
N HIS A 23 -23.20 29.44 23.36
CA HIS A 23 -24.68 29.37 23.35
C HIS A 23 -25.24 28.06 23.95
N ASP A 24 -24.46 27.35 24.77
CA ASP A 24 -24.85 26.12 25.50
C ASP A 24 -25.04 24.86 24.64
N ASP A 25 -24.66 24.89 23.36
CA ASP A 25 -24.57 23.70 22.52
C ASP A 25 -23.35 22.84 22.92
N PHE A 26 -23.63 21.67 23.49
CA PHE A 26 -22.62 20.68 23.85
C PHE A 26 -22.48 19.64 22.74
N ASN A 27 -21.28 19.56 22.18
CA ASN A 27 -20.93 18.59 21.16
C ASN A 27 -19.90 17.61 21.71
N ALA A 28 -20.16 16.32 21.55
CA ALA A 28 -19.27 15.26 21.95
C ALA A 28 -19.08 14.24 20.82
N PHE A 29 -17.87 13.73 20.69
CA PHE A 29 -17.56 12.64 19.78
C PHE A 29 -16.71 11.60 20.51
N GLY A 30 -17.02 10.33 20.30
CA GLY A 30 -16.29 9.19 20.82
C GLY A 30 -16.08 8.15 19.74
N ASN A 31 -14.88 7.58 19.68
CA ASN A 31 -14.56 6.42 18.86
C ASN A 31 -14.00 5.30 19.76
N LEU A 32 -14.44 4.07 19.49
CA LEU A 32 -13.93 2.86 20.11
C LEU A 32 -13.50 1.89 18.99
N ASP A 33 -12.22 1.51 19.00
CA ASP A 33 -11.61 0.53 18.10
C ASP A 33 -11.14 -0.67 18.92
N ALA A 34 -11.76 -1.82 18.71
CA ALA A 34 -11.41 -3.08 19.36
C ALA A 34 -10.91 -4.08 18.33
N ALA A 35 -9.83 -4.80 18.63
CA ALA A 35 -9.34 -5.89 17.80
C ALA A 35 -8.83 -7.04 18.66
N ILE A 36 -9.09 -8.28 18.23
CA ILE A 36 -8.61 -9.50 18.88
C ILE A 36 -7.95 -10.35 17.81
N ASN A 37 -6.70 -10.76 18.06
CA ASN A 37 -5.93 -11.63 17.19
C ASN A 37 -5.83 -13.01 17.85
N LEU A 38 -6.18 -14.06 17.10
CA LEU A 38 -6.07 -15.46 17.50
C LEU A 38 -5.43 -16.26 16.35
N GLY A 39 -4.15 -16.57 16.50
CA GLY A 39 -3.33 -17.11 15.40
C GLY A 39 -3.37 -16.18 14.19
N ARG A 40 -3.79 -16.71 13.04
CA ARG A 40 -3.91 -15.94 11.78
C ARG A 40 -5.18 -15.10 11.65
N TRP A 41 -6.12 -15.21 12.59
CA TRP A 41 -7.43 -14.59 12.51
C TRP A 41 -7.48 -13.32 13.35
N VAL A 42 -8.01 -12.26 12.75
CA VAL A 42 -8.16 -10.95 13.39
C VAL A 42 -9.62 -10.57 13.35
N LEU A 43 -10.25 -10.50 14.52
CA LEU A 43 -11.59 -9.94 14.67
C LEU A 43 -11.44 -8.46 15.04
N SER A 44 -11.99 -7.56 14.24
CA SER A 44 -11.94 -6.11 14.48
C SER A 44 -13.35 -5.52 14.54
N SER A 45 -13.54 -4.53 15.41
CA SER A 45 -14.77 -3.77 15.55
C SER A 45 -14.47 -2.28 15.74
N ASN A 46 -15.16 -1.42 14.98
CA ASN A 46 -15.10 0.04 15.16
C ASN A 46 -16.49 0.61 15.43
N MET A 47 -16.61 1.42 16.49
CA MET A 47 -17.84 2.05 16.93
C MET A 47 -17.63 3.54 17.11
N ASN A 48 -18.58 4.33 16.64
CA ASN A 48 -18.59 5.78 16.77
C ASN A 48 -19.84 6.22 17.52
N ILE A 49 -19.68 7.17 18.42
CA ILE A 49 -20.78 7.85 19.10
C ILE A 49 -20.58 9.36 18.95
N SER A 50 -21.61 10.05 18.50
CA SER A 50 -21.62 11.51 18.43
C SER A 50 -22.84 12.05 19.15
N HIS A 51 -22.66 13.19 19.80
CA HIS A 51 -23.73 13.96 20.40
C HIS A 51 -23.61 15.39 19.89
N SER A 52 -24.67 15.92 19.29
CA SER A 52 -24.74 17.29 18.79
C SER A 52 -26.19 17.76 18.86
N ASP A 53 -26.42 19.01 19.23
CA ASP A 53 -27.75 19.66 19.23
C ASP A 53 -28.85 18.80 19.88
N ASN A 54 -28.52 18.22 21.05
CA ASN A 54 -29.41 17.35 21.84
C ASN A 54 -29.81 16.03 21.16
N LYS A 55 -29.12 15.64 20.07
CA LYS A 55 -29.26 14.33 19.40
C LYS A 55 -28.00 13.51 19.66
N THR A 56 -28.21 12.24 20.02
CA THR A 56 -27.13 11.26 20.13
C THR A 56 -27.25 10.28 18.97
N GLU A 57 -26.23 10.21 18.13
CA GLU A 57 -26.12 9.23 17.07
C GLU A 57 -25.07 8.18 17.46
N PHE A 58 -25.49 6.92 17.42
CA PHE A 58 -24.61 5.78 17.64
C PHE A 58 -24.48 5.01 16.34
N THR A 59 -23.25 4.92 15.83
CA THR A 59 -22.94 4.17 14.62
C THR A 59 -21.93 3.07 14.97
N SER A 60 -22.41 1.85 15.16
CA SER A 60 -21.56 0.65 15.24
C SER A 60 -21.24 0.22 13.82
N SER A 61 -20.04 0.57 13.35
CA SER A 61 -19.80 0.54 11.91
C SER A 61 -19.45 -0.86 11.43
N ASP A 62 -18.46 -1.56 11.97
CA ASP A 62 -17.86 -2.66 11.21
C ASP A 62 -17.37 -3.79 12.13
N LEU A 63 -18.14 -4.87 12.28
CA LEU A 63 -17.59 -6.14 12.78
C LEU A 63 -17.06 -6.95 11.59
N THR A 64 -15.76 -7.18 11.58
CA THR A 64 -15.07 -7.85 10.47
C THR A 64 -14.09 -8.87 11.03
N LEU A 65 -14.14 -10.08 10.50
CA LEU A 65 -13.15 -11.13 10.74
C LEU A 65 -12.24 -11.21 9.51
N SER A 66 -10.93 -11.08 9.68
CA SER A 66 -9.96 -11.12 8.60
C SER A 66 -8.86 -12.14 8.83
N THR A 67 -8.28 -12.65 7.74
CA THR A 67 -7.08 -13.49 7.78
C THR A 67 -6.27 -13.36 6.50
N ALA A 68 -4.94 -13.37 6.63
CA ALA A 68 -4.02 -13.33 5.49
C ALA A 68 -3.71 -14.75 4.98
N ILE A 69 -3.86 -14.97 3.68
CA ILE A 69 -3.64 -16.26 3.01
C ILE A 69 -2.44 -16.12 2.07
N SER A 70 -1.30 -16.68 2.48
CA SER A 70 -0.03 -16.57 1.74
C SER A 70 -0.05 -17.25 0.37
N GLN A 71 -0.79 -18.37 0.22
CA GLN A 71 -0.88 -19.13 -1.03
C GLN A 71 -1.45 -18.32 -2.21
N VAL A 72 -2.36 -17.39 -1.91
CA VAL A 72 -3.00 -16.52 -2.91
C VAL A 72 -2.54 -15.07 -2.81
N GLN A 73 -1.54 -14.79 -1.95
CA GLN A 73 -1.03 -13.45 -1.66
C GLN A 73 -2.18 -12.46 -1.41
N GLY A 74 -3.15 -12.86 -0.59
CA GLY A 74 -4.36 -12.07 -0.36
C GLY A 74 -4.95 -12.18 1.04
N ASP A 75 -5.86 -11.25 1.34
CA ASP A 75 -6.60 -11.17 2.59
C ASP A 75 -8.05 -11.63 2.38
N LEU A 76 -8.48 -12.58 3.20
CA LEU A 76 -9.87 -12.98 3.32
C LEU A 76 -10.54 -12.12 4.40
N LEU A 77 -11.68 -11.52 4.06
CA LEU A 77 -12.51 -10.70 4.94
C LEU A 77 -13.92 -11.30 5.01
N LEU A 78 -14.46 -11.41 6.21
CA LEU A 78 -15.82 -11.89 6.49
C LEU A 78 -16.54 -10.85 7.36
N GLY A 79 -17.78 -10.51 7.02
CA GLY A 79 -18.57 -9.49 7.70
C GLY A 79 -18.77 -8.27 6.83
N LYS A 80 -18.79 -7.07 7.44
CA LYS A 80 -18.94 -5.84 6.67
C LYS A 80 -17.67 -5.51 5.91
N SER A 81 -17.82 -5.14 4.64
CA SER A 81 -16.72 -4.77 3.76
C SER A 81 -17.20 -3.77 2.70
N GLN A 82 -16.25 -3.06 2.09
CA GLN A 82 -16.54 -2.11 0.99
C GLN A 82 -15.82 -2.56 -0.27
N THR A 83 -16.46 -2.51 -1.43
CA THR A 83 -15.74 -2.74 -2.69
C THR A 83 -14.64 -1.68 -2.87
N ARG A 84 -13.59 -2.04 -3.62
CA ARG A 84 -12.54 -1.12 -4.04
C ARG A 84 -12.20 -1.50 -5.48
N THR A 85 -12.86 -0.86 -6.43
CA THR A 85 -12.69 -1.19 -7.86
C THR A 85 -12.59 0.09 -8.68
N GLU A 86 -11.81 0.04 -9.75
CA GLU A 86 -11.67 1.16 -10.69
C GLU A 86 -12.84 1.21 -11.69
N LEU A 87 -13.65 0.13 -11.76
CA LEU A 87 -14.70 -0.03 -12.78
C LEU A 87 -16.05 0.55 -12.35
N PHE A 88 -16.32 0.64 -11.05
CA PHE A 88 -17.62 1.04 -10.49
C PHE A 88 -17.44 1.82 -9.20
N SER A 89 -18.47 2.56 -8.79
CA SER A 89 -18.49 3.23 -7.49
C SER A 89 -18.46 2.23 -6.33
N ASP A 90 -17.71 2.59 -5.28
CA ASP A 90 -17.60 1.76 -4.10
C ASP A 90 -18.93 1.67 -3.34
N PHE A 91 -19.30 0.46 -2.93
CA PHE A 91 -20.47 0.21 -2.10
C PHE A 91 -20.13 -0.72 -0.93
N ASN A 92 -20.85 -0.54 0.17
CA ASN A 92 -20.75 -1.37 1.36
C ASN A 92 -21.62 -2.63 1.22
N PHE A 93 -21.10 -3.77 1.68
CA PHE A 93 -21.83 -5.03 1.71
C PHE A 93 -21.46 -5.82 2.96
N TYR A 94 -22.31 -6.80 3.29
CA TYR A 94 -22.03 -7.82 4.31
C TYR A 94 -21.87 -9.16 3.62
N GLY A 95 -20.72 -9.81 3.81
CA GLY A 95 -20.45 -11.09 3.16
C GLY A 95 -18.99 -11.51 3.30
N ALA A 96 -18.49 -12.17 2.27
CA ALA A 96 -17.11 -12.61 2.17
C ALA A 96 -16.41 -11.90 1.01
N ALA A 97 -15.14 -11.54 1.21
CA ALA A 97 -14.30 -10.95 0.17
C ALA A 97 -12.89 -11.52 0.25
N LEU A 98 -12.33 -11.93 -0.89
CA LEU A 98 -10.92 -12.28 -1.01
C LEU A 98 -10.24 -11.20 -1.85
N ARG A 99 -9.21 -10.56 -1.30
CA ARG A 99 -8.52 -9.43 -1.93
C ARG A 99 -7.05 -9.73 -2.09
N SER A 100 -6.48 -9.46 -3.26
CA SER A 100 -5.03 -9.48 -3.44
C SER A 100 -4.39 -8.39 -2.57
N ASN A 101 -3.34 -8.74 -1.85
CA ASN A 101 -2.61 -7.83 -0.97
C ASN A 101 -1.19 -7.63 -1.50
N GLY A 102 -0.96 -6.48 -2.15
CA GLY A 102 0.36 -6.10 -2.67
C GLY A 102 1.44 -5.98 -1.58
N ASN A 103 1.04 -5.80 -0.32
CA ASN A 103 1.98 -5.82 0.81
C ASN A 103 2.44 -7.23 1.19
N MET A 104 1.95 -8.28 0.54
CA MET A 104 2.49 -9.64 0.68
C MET A 104 3.57 -9.93 -0.36
N ARG A 105 3.74 -9.07 -1.36
CA ARG A 105 4.81 -9.19 -2.34
C ARG A 105 6.13 -8.68 -1.73
N PRO A 106 7.28 -9.28 -2.08
CA PRO A 106 8.59 -8.73 -1.70
C PRO A 106 8.66 -7.25 -2.09
N TRP A 107 9.26 -6.42 -1.25
CA TRP A 107 9.36 -4.97 -1.50
C TRP A 107 10.04 -4.68 -2.85
N GLU A 108 10.89 -5.59 -3.31
CA GLU A 108 11.56 -5.57 -4.61
C GLU A 108 10.61 -5.59 -5.81
N SER A 109 9.40 -6.12 -5.61
CA SER A 109 8.35 -6.24 -6.62
C SER A 109 7.15 -5.32 -6.34
N ARG A 110 7.30 -4.38 -5.38
CA ARG A 110 6.30 -3.35 -5.09
C ARG A 110 6.65 -2.07 -5.84
N GLY A 111 5.80 -1.68 -6.79
CA GLY A 111 5.96 -0.48 -7.59
C GLY A 111 6.08 -0.80 -9.08
N TYR A 112 5.91 0.23 -9.90
CA TYR A 112 6.18 0.15 -11.33
C TYR A 112 7.70 0.20 -11.54
N ALA A 113 8.27 -0.89 -12.05
CA ALA A 113 9.61 -0.90 -12.61
C ALA A 113 9.48 -0.66 -14.13
N PRO A 114 9.93 0.48 -14.67
CA PRO A 114 9.95 0.67 -16.11
C PRO A 114 10.91 -0.31 -16.75
N ASP A 115 10.47 -0.95 -17.83
CA ASP A 115 11.26 -1.89 -18.60
C ASP A 115 12.17 -1.12 -19.56
N ILE A 116 13.44 -0.91 -19.17
CA ILE A 116 14.43 -0.24 -20.02
C ILE A 116 15.18 -1.32 -20.79
N SER A 117 14.90 -1.42 -22.08
CA SER A 117 15.56 -2.36 -22.97
C SER A 117 16.20 -1.65 -24.16
N GLY A 118 17.28 -2.23 -24.67
CA GLY A 118 18.04 -1.66 -25.77
C GLY A 118 19.12 -2.62 -26.24
N ILE A 119 19.98 -2.13 -27.12
CA ILE A 119 21.11 -2.90 -27.65
C ILE A 119 22.38 -2.09 -27.41
N ALA A 120 23.33 -2.69 -26.70
CA ALA A 120 24.67 -2.13 -26.49
C ALA A 120 25.62 -2.74 -27.54
N PRO A 121 26.20 -1.97 -28.47
CA PRO A 121 27.10 -2.51 -29.49
C PRO A 121 28.38 -3.13 -28.92
N THR A 122 28.84 -2.60 -27.79
CA THR A 122 30.07 -3.00 -27.06
C THR A 122 29.76 -3.09 -25.56
N PRO A 123 30.65 -3.65 -24.72
CA PRO A 123 30.48 -3.58 -23.28
C PRO A 123 30.29 -2.12 -22.86
N SER A 124 29.17 -1.84 -22.18
CA SER A 124 28.73 -0.47 -21.91
C SER A 124 28.24 -0.34 -20.48
N ARG A 125 28.45 0.83 -19.88
CA ARG A 125 27.85 1.22 -18.62
C ARG A 125 26.52 1.92 -18.89
N ILE A 126 25.43 1.35 -18.39
CA ILE A 126 24.13 2.01 -18.40
C ILE A 126 23.97 2.73 -17.08
N THR A 127 23.66 4.02 -17.13
CA THR A 127 23.40 4.87 -15.97
C THR A 127 22.03 5.49 -16.12
N VAL A 128 21.17 5.35 -15.12
CA VAL A 128 19.83 5.93 -15.13
C VAL A 128 19.76 7.01 -14.08
N LYS A 129 19.30 8.20 -14.49
CA LYS A 129 19.14 9.37 -13.64
C LYS A 129 17.67 9.77 -13.54
N GLN A 130 17.25 10.14 -12.34
CA GLN A 130 15.93 10.71 -12.09
C GLN A 130 16.09 12.00 -11.28
N ASN A 131 15.48 13.11 -11.72
CA ASN A 131 15.62 14.42 -11.07
C ASN A 131 17.09 14.82 -10.79
N GLY A 132 18.00 14.47 -11.69
CA GLY A 132 19.44 14.75 -11.57
C GLY A 132 20.25 13.77 -10.71
N TYR A 133 19.62 12.84 -10.00
CA TYR A 133 20.30 11.83 -9.18
C TYR A 133 20.43 10.51 -9.94
N THR A 134 21.61 9.87 -9.88
CA THR A 134 21.78 8.51 -10.38
C THR A 134 21.03 7.53 -9.49
N VAL A 135 19.99 6.90 -10.04
CA VAL A 135 19.17 5.90 -9.36
C VAL A 135 19.63 4.47 -9.65
N TYR A 136 20.37 4.27 -10.75
CA TYR A 136 20.85 2.95 -11.16
C TYR A 136 22.11 3.06 -12.03
N SER A 137 23.07 2.14 -11.87
CA SER A 137 24.22 2.01 -12.77
C SER A 137 24.72 0.57 -12.83
N LYS A 138 24.84 0.01 -14.05
CA LYS A 138 25.29 -1.37 -14.26
C LYS A 138 26.09 -1.50 -15.55
N MET A 139 27.10 -2.36 -15.53
CA MET A 139 27.81 -2.79 -16.74
C MET A 139 27.01 -3.90 -17.43
N VAL A 140 26.79 -3.75 -18.73
CA VAL A 140 26.18 -4.77 -19.58
C VAL A 140 27.20 -5.24 -20.61
N ALA A 141 27.11 -6.52 -20.98
CA ALA A 141 27.89 -7.06 -22.09
C ALA A 141 27.38 -6.50 -23.43
N ALA A 142 28.18 -6.65 -24.49
CA ALA A 142 27.74 -6.35 -25.83
C ALA A 142 26.53 -7.21 -26.22
N GLY A 143 25.48 -6.59 -26.74
CA GLY A 143 24.25 -7.23 -27.16
C GLY A 143 22.99 -6.57 -26.56
N PRO A 144 21.83 -7.23 -26.74
CA PRO A 144 20.59 -6.79 -26.12
C PRO A 144 20.69 -6.79 -24.61
N TYR A 145 20.19 -5.73 -23.99
CA TYR A 145 20.06 -5.63 -22.54
C TYR A 145 18.62 -5.34 -22.16
N ARG A 146 18.28 -5.72 -20.93
CA ARG A 146 17.01 -5.43 -20.29
C ARG A 146 17.26 -5.14 -18.83
N LEU A 147 16.75 -4.01 -18.35
CA LEU A 147 16.81 -3.60 -16.95
C LEU A 147 15.38 -3.63 -16.40
N ASP A 148 15.09 -4.64 -15.59
CA ASP A 148 13.80 -4.89 -14.95
C ASP A 148 13.83 -4.69 -13.42
N ASP A 149 15.00 -4.35 -12.89
CA ASP A 149 15.29 -4.12 -11.46
C ASP A 149 15.39 -2.63 -11.09
N LEU A 150 15.03 -1.73 -12.02
CA LEU A 150 15.03 -0.29 -11.79
C LEU A 150 13.85 0.14 -10.91
N ARG A 151 14.13 0.91 -9.85
CA ARG A 151 13.13 1.48 -8.96
C ARG A 151 13.18 3.01 -8.99
N PRO A 152 12.18 3.68 -9.59
CA PRO A 152 12.08 5.14 -9.54
C PRO A 152 11.95 5.60 -8.08
N MET A 153 12.68 6.64 -7.68
CA MET A 153 12.57 7.22 -6.34
C MET A 153 11.39 8.21 -6.20
N GLY A 154 10.65 8.45 -7.28
CA GLY A 154 9.48 9.31 -7.28
C GLY A 154 8.88 9.49 -8.68
N ASN A 155 8.05 10.53 -8.84
CA ASN A 155 7.53 10.95 -10.13
C ASN A 155 8.57 11.81 -10.88
N GLY A 156 8.72 11.60 -12.19
CA GLY A 156 9.64 12.34 -13.05
C GLY A 156 10.30 11.46 -14.10
N ASP A 157 10.77 12.07 -15.18
CA ASP A 157 11.37 11.38 -16.31
C ASP A 157 12.68 10.68 -15.92
N LEU A 158 12.94 9.55 -16.57
CA LEU A 158 14.14 8.75 -16.37
C LEU A 158 15.10 8.98 -17.53
N ILE A 159 16.24 9.62 -17.27
CA ILE A 159 17.26 9.84 -18.28
C ILE A 159 18.22 8.64 -18.24
N VAL A 160 18.23 7.86 -19.32
CA VAL A 160 19.09 6.70 -19.51
C VAL A 160 20.30 7.11 -20.34
N THR A 161 21.49 7.02 -19.76
CA THR A 161 22.77 7.25 -20.44
C THR A 161 23.48 5.92 -20.64
N ILE A 162 23.82 5.60 -21.89
CA ILE A 162 24.64 4.45 -22.27
C ILE A 162 26.02 4.96 -22.62
N GLU A 163 27.03 4.53 -21.87
CA GLU A 163 28.43 4.91 -22.09
C GLU A 163 29.23 3.67 -22.50
N ASP A 164 29.82 3.69 -23.69
CA ASP A 164 30.65 2.59 -24.19
C ASP A 164 32.11 2.68 -23.70
N GLU A 165 32.89 1.61 -23.91
CA GLU A 165 34.34 1.60 -23.60
C GLU A 165 35.15 2.64 -24.40
N GLY A 166 34.62 3.14 -25.51
CA GLY A 166 35.24 4.18 -26.34
C GLY A 166 34.95 5.61 -25.87
N GLY A 167 34.13 5.79 -24.84
CA GLY A 167 33.71 7.08 -24.31
C GLY A 167 32.52 7.73 -25.05
N ASN A 168 31.89 7.04 -26.00
CA ASN A 168 30.67 7.50 -26.65
C ASN A 168 29.50 7.39 -25.67
N LYS A 169 28.69 8.45 -25.59
CA LYS A 169 27.52 8.52 -24.72
C LYS A 169 26.25 8.69 -25.54
N ILE A 170 25.26 7.85 -25.29
CA ILE A 170 23.92 7.94 -25.88
C ILE A 170 22.95 8.22 -24.74
N GLU A 171 22.16 9.29 -24.85
CA GLU A 171 21.11 9.63 -23.88
C GLU A 171 19.72 9.36 -24.45
N GLN A 172 18.86 8.78 -23.63
CA GLN A 172 17.46 8.48 -23.92
C GLN A 172 16.60 8.96 -22.74
N VAL A 173 15.39 9.43 -23.02
CA VAL A 173 14.41 9.91 -22.02
C VAL A 173 13.20 8.99 -22.02
#